data_AF-A0A2N1M4U3-F1
#
_entry.id   AF-A0A2N1M4U3-F1
#
_cell.length_a   1.000
_cell.length_b   1.000
_cell.length_c   1.000
_cell.angle_alpha   90.00
_cell.angle_beta   90.00
_cell.angle_gamma   90.00
#
_symmetry.space_group_name_H-M   'P 1'
#
loop_
_entity.id
_entity.type
_entity.pdbx_description
1 polymer ?
#
loop_
_entity_poly.entity_id
_entity_poly.type
_entity_poly.pdbx_seq_one_letter_code
_entity_poly.pdbx_strand_id
1 'polypeptide(L)'
;MSKGHFTPGKLVTIGNLVPELHYGPFSRDWWYYSDSQIQDSNTYAIPIRLGFQLIQKHFIIRIVHNLDNPNTPGFICEGEEIDSGVLSSPSAAINTIYGRVSGNKNKTKYPGATMLGFHDSYMIQQ
;
A
#
# COMPACT_ATOMS: atom_id res chain seq x y z
N MET A 1 -20.60 -13.43 -7.21
CA MET A 1 -19.54 -12.42 -7.09
C MET A 1 -19.66 -11.79 -5.71
N SER A 2 -18.82 -12.16 -4.75
CA SER A 2 -18.89 -11.59 -3.40
C SER A 2 -18.46 -10.13 -3.48
N LYS A 3 -19.39 -9.22 -3.16
CA LYS A 3 -19.08 -7.81 -2.92
C LYS A 3 -18.09 -7.78 -1.74
N GLY A 4 -16.80 -7.62 -2.03
CA GLY A 4 -15.81 -7.40 -0.99
C GLY A 4 -16.24 -6.14 -0.24
N HIS A 5 -16.55 -6.26 1.04
CA HIS A 5 -16.82 -5.11 1.89
C HIS A 5 -15.52 -4.29 1.99
N PHE A 6 -15.39 -3.28 1.14
CA PHE A 6 -14.34 -2.29 1.22
C PHE A 6 -14.59 -1.44 2.47
N THR A 7 -13.62 -1.44 3.38
CA THR A 7 -13.60 -0.44 4.46
C THR A 7 -12.53 0.56 4.08
N PRO A 8 -12.91 1.79 3.68
CA PRO A 8 -11.94 2.82 3.33
C PRO A 8 -11.02 3.07 4.52
N GLY A 9 -9.71 3.05 4.29
CA GLY A 9 -8.75 3.50 5.29
C GLY A 9 -8.82 5.02 5.45
N LYS A 10 -8.45 5.53 6.62
CA LYS A 10 -8.24 6.95 6.88
C LYS A 10 -6.78 7.30 6.61
N LEU A 11 -6.55 8.25 5.71
CA LEU A 11 -5.23 8.81 5.45
C LEU A 11 -4.69 9.51 6.71
N VAL A 12 -3.48 9.17 7.12
CA VAL A 12 -2.77 9.80 8.24
C VAL A 12 -1.70 10.73 7.72
N THR A 13 -0.97 10.30 6.69
CA THR A 13 0.14 11.06 6.11
C THR A 13 0.24 10.75 4.62
N ILE A 14 0.34 11.78 3.79
CA ILE A 14 0.47 11.67 2.33
C ILE A 14 1.85 11.10 1.94
N GLY A 15 2.88 11.39 2.72
CA GLY A 15 4.26 11.02 2.41
C GLY A 15 4.91 11.96 1.38
N ASN A 16 6.13 11.64 0.99
CA ASN A 16 7.00 12.50 0.19
C ASN A 16 7.29 11.90 -1.19
N LEU A 17 7.38 12.80 -2.18
CA LEU A 17 8.05 12.52 -3.45
C LEU A 17 9.54 12.76 -3.26
N VAL A 18 10.30 11.68 -3.17
CA VAL A 18 11.76 11.71 -3.09
C VAL A 18 12.31 11.71 -4.52
N PRO A 19 13.05 12.75 -4.96
CA PRO A 19 13.48 12.87 -6.35
C PRO A 19 14.23 11.66 -6.90
N GLU A 20 15.13 11.09 -6.10
CA GLU A 20 15.95 9.94 -6.46
C GLU A 20 15.11 8.68 -6.71
N LEU A 21 13.99 8.55 -6.00
CA LEU A 21 13.09 7.41 -6.10
C LEU A 21 12.05 7.61 -7.22
N HIS A 22 11.50 8.82 -7.36
CA HIS A 22 10.34 9.05 -8.23
C HIS A 22 10.70 9.54 -9.64
N TYR A 23 11.89 10.14 -9.80
CA TYR A 23 12.38 10.67 -11.07
C TYR A 23 13.76 10.10 -11.46
N GLY A 24 14.31 9.18 -10.66
CA GLY A 24 15.57 8.50 -10.92
C GLY A 24 15.45 7.27 -11.82
N PRO A 25 16.56 6.51 -11.99
CA PRO A 25 16.62 5.32 -12.85
C PRO A 25 15.60 4.22 -12.50
N PHE A 26 15.17 4.18 -11.24
CA PHE A 26 14.21 3.19 -10.71
C PHE A 26 12.81 3.77 -10.51
N SER A 27 12.52 4.93 -11.12
CA SER A 27 11.22 5.61 -11.01
C SER A 27 10.03 4.67 -11.20
N ARG A 28 10.06 3.80 -12.21
CA ARG A 28 8.98 2.86 -12.51
C ARG A 28 8.49 2.05 -11.30
N ASP A 29 9.37 1.69 -10.36
CA ASP A 29 9.00 0.90 -9.18
C ASP A 29 8.27 1.73 -8.09
N TRP A 30 8.28 3.07 -8.22
CA TRP A 30 7.65 4.04 -7.33
C TRP A 30 6.37 4.67 -7.89
N TRP A 31 5.83 4.11 -8.99
CA TRP A 31 4.57 4.54 -9.58
C TRP A 31 3.62 3.36 -9.75
N TYR A 32 2.36 3.56 -9.36
CA TYR A 32 1.28 2.61 -9.63
C TYR A 32 0.57 3.00 -10.93
N TYR A 33 0.38 2.00 -11.79
CA TYR A 33 -0.32 2.13 -13.06
C TYR A 33 -1.56 1.22 -13.01
N SER A 34 -2.76 1.80 -13.07
CA SER A 34 -4.00 1.02 -13.05
C SER A 34 -4.30 0.45 -14.43
N ASP A 35 -4.55 -0.87 -14.51
CA ASP A 35 -4.93 -1.55 -15.75
C ASP A 35 -6.21 -0.98 -16.38
N SER A 36 -7.14 -0.46 -15.55
CA SER A 36 -8.40 0.15 -16.01
C SER A 36 -8.21 1.51 -16.70
N GLN A 37 -7.07 2.17 -16.49
CA GLN A 37 -6.74 3.45 -17.12
C GLN A 37 -5.89 3.30 -18.38
N ILE A 38 -5.64 2.06 -18.82
CA ILE A 38 -4.90 1.76 -20.06
C ILE A 38 -5.82 1.91 -21.29
N GLN A 39 -7.14 1.85 -21.11
CA GLN A 39 -8.11 1.97 -22.22
C GLN A 39 -8.48 3.41 -22.56
N ASP A 40 -8.34 4.36 -21.63
CA ASP A 40 -8.49 5.79 -21.87
C ASP A 40 -7.10 6.41 -22.09
N SER A 41 -6.95 7.25 -23.10
CA SER A 41 -5.67 7.85 -23.55
C SER A 41 -4.94 8.74 -22.53
N ASN A 42 -5.44 8.82 -21.29
CA ASN A 42 -4.81 9.51 -20.17
C ASN A 42 -4.53 8.50 -19.05
N THR A 43 -3.47 7.71 -19.20
CA THR A 43 -2.93 6.89 -18.12
C THR A 43 -2.29 7.81 -17.07
N TYR A 44 -2.97 8.04 -15.95
CA TYR A 44 -2.38 8.79 -14.83
C TYR A 44 -1.61 7.82 -13.92
N ALA A 45 -0.28 7.92 -13.92
CA ALA A 45 0.57 7.23 -12.97
C ALA A 45 0.37 7.84 -11.57
N ILE A 46 0.15 7.00 -10.56
CA ILE A 46 -0.06 7.44 -9.19
C ILE A 46 1.23 7.20 -8.40
N PRO A 47 1.82 8.21 -7.75
CA PRO A 47 3.07 8.02 -7.05
C PRO A 47 2.89 7.24 -5.75
N ILE A 48 3.81 6.31 -5.49
CA ILE A 48 3.90 5.54 -4.25
C ILE A 48 4.77 6.33 -3.28
N ARG A 49 4.19 7.26 -2.51
CA ARG A 49 4.98 8.21 -1.72
C ARG A 49 5.64 7.56 -0.50
N LEU A 50 6.92 7.86 -0.28
CA LEU A 50 7.67 7.38 0.88
C LEU A 50 7.13 8.03 2.16
N GLY A 51 6.87 7.23 3.20
CA GLY A 51 6.26 7.70 4.44
C GLY A 51 4.75 7.90 4.37
N PHE A 52 4.10 7.54 3.26
CA PHE A 52 2.64 7.46 3.19
C PHE A 52 2.12 6.53 4.29
N GLN A 53 1.07 6.95 4.99
CA GLN A 53 0.50 6.20 6.11
C GLN A 53 -1.03 6.22 6.08
N LEU A 54 -1.62 5.03 6.23
CA LEU A 54 -3.06 4.80 6.22
C LEU A 54 -3.46 4.01 7.47
N ILE A 55 -4.50 4.45 8.18
CA ILE A 55 -5.15 3.67 9.24
C ILE A 55 -6.35 2.93 8.64
N GLN A 56 -6.40 1.61 8.81
CA GLN A 56 -7.56 0.82 8.42
C GLN A 56 -7.99 -0.08 9.58
N LYS A 57 -9.18 0.18 10.14
CA LYS A 57 -9.66 -0.46 11.37
C LYS A 57 -8.66 -0.29 12.52
N HIS A 58 -7.94 -1.36 12.87
CA HIS A 58 -6.94 -1.41 13.95
C HIS A 58 -5.50 -1.52 13.42
N PHE A 59 -5.31 -1.36 12.12
CA PHE A 59 -4.01 -1.50 11.47
C PHE A 59 -3.51 -0.17 10.94
N ILE A 60 -2.20 0.06 11.08
CA ILE A 60 -1.49 1.16 10.45
C ILE A 60 -0.62 0.56 9.35
N ILE A 61 -0.79 1.03 8.12
CA ILE A 61 0.03 0.63 6.99
C ILE A 61 0.90 1.82 6.61
N ARG A 62 2.20 1.59 6.44
CA ARG A 62 3.18 2.62 6.10
C ARG A 62 4.11 2.17 4.98
N ILE A 63 4.40 3.09 4.07
CA ILE A 63 5.38 2.91 2.99
C ILE A 63 6.75 3.36 3.49
N VAL A 64 7.72 2.47 3.40
CA VAL A 64 9.10 2.65 3.86
C VAL A 64 10.08 2.24 2.76
N HIS A 65 11.38 2.42 2.98
CA HIS A 65 12.38 1.80 2.12
C HIS A 65 12.32 0.28 2.29
N ASN A 66 12.38 -0.45 1.17
CA ASN A 66 12.60 -1.88 1.22
C ASN A 66 14.05 -2.16 1.66
N LEU A 67 14.21 -3.06 2.62
CA LEU A 67 15.49 -3.43 3.22
C LEU A 67 16.36 -4.25 2.24
N ASP A 68 15.73 -5.09 1.41
CA ASP A 68 16.45 -5.95 0.46
C ASP A 68 16.81 -5.21 -0.83
N ASN A 69 15.99 -4.25 -1.23
CA ASN A 69 16.23 -3.43 -2.42
C ASN A 69 15.71 -2.00 -2.22
N PRO A 70 16.59 -1.04 -1.84
CA PRO A 70 16.22 0.35 -1.54
C PRO A 70 15.51 1.09 -2.68
N ASN A 71 15.65 0.60 -3.92
CA ASN A 71 15.04 1.17 -5.11
C ASN A 71 13.56 0.76 -5.30
N THR A 72 13.05 -0.13 -4.45
CA THR A 72 11.65 -0.55 -4.48
C THR A 72 10.95 -0.16 -3.19
N PRO A 73 9.63 0.09 -3.22
CA PRO A 73 8.89 0.40 -2.00
C PRO A 73 8.83 -0.82 -1.08
N GLY A 74 9.03 -0.55 0.21
CA GLY A 74 8.77 -1.49 1.30
C GLY A 74 7.48 -1.11 2.02
N PHE A 75 6.82 -2.10 2.61
CA PHE A 75 5.57 -1.94 3.31
C PHE A 75 5.67 -2.56 4.70
N ILE A 76 5.28 -1.79 5.71
CA ILE A 76 5.11 -2.28 7.08
C ILE A 76 3.65 -2.10 7.49
N CYS A 77 3.11 -3.11 8.17
CA CYS A 77 1.80 -3.07 8.79
C CYS A 77 1.99 -3.28 10.29
N GLU A 78 1.34 -2.46 11.09
CA GLU A 78 1.38 -2.48 12.55
C GLU A 78 -0.04 -2.65 13.10
N GLY A 79 -0.20 -3.43 14.16
CA GLY A 79 -1.46 -3.58 14.90
C GLY A 79 -1.28 -4.44 16.14
N GLU A 80 -2.03 -4.16 17.21
CA GLU A 80 -1.94 -4.87 18.49
C GLU A 80 -0.48 -5.05 18.99
N GLU A 81 0.30 -3.97 18.96
CA GLU A 81 1.70 -3.91 19.42
C GLU A 81 2.69 -4.80 18.66
N ILE A 82 2.29 -5.37 17.51
CA ILE A 82 3.17 -6.14 16.63
C ILE A 82 3.28 -5.50 15.24
N ASP A 83 4.41 -5.74 14.56
CA ASP A 83 4.65 -5.30 13.18
C ASP A 83 4.95 -6.47 12.24
N SER A 84 4.68 -6.30 10.94
CA SER A 84 4.87 -7.33 9.92
C SER A 84 6.32 -7.60 9.55
N GLY A 85 7.25 -6.75 9.99
CA GLY A 85 8.49 -6.48 9.28
C GLY A 85 8.24 -5.72 7.97
N VAL A 86 9.34 -5.32 7.32
CA VAL A 86 9.28 -4.70 5.98
C VAL A 86 9.09 -5.80 4.94
N LEU A 87 8.03 -5.71 4.14
CA LEU A 87 7.71 -6.65 3.07
C LEU A 87 7.55 -5.93 1.73
N SER A 88 7.70 -6.66 0.63
CA SER A 88 7.65 -6.13 -0.74
C SER A 88 6.24 -5.84 -1.27
N SER A 89 5.19 -6.17 -0.50
CA SER A 89 3.82 -5.82 -0.89
C SER A 89 2.94 -5.47 0.31
N PRO A 90 1.98 -4.55 0.15
CA PRO A 90 1.03 -4.18 1.19
C PRO A 90 0.15 -5.38 1.60
N SER A 91 -0.23 -6.22 0.64
CA SER A 91 -1.00 -7.45 0.89
C SER A 91 -0.27 -8.37 1.87
N ALA A 92 1.04 -8.56 1.67
CA ALA A 92 1.84 -9.43 2.52
C ALA A 92 1.95 -8.86 3.94
N ALA A 93 2.18 -7.55 4.07
CA ALA A 93 2.25 -6.85 5.36
C ALA A 93 0.94 -7.02 6.15
N ILE A 94 -0.21 -6.76 5.51
CA ILE A 94 -1.51 -6.83 6.17
C ILE A 94 -1.88 -8.26 6.54
N ASN A 95 -1.68 -9.22 5.62
CA ASN A 95 -1.97 -10.63 5.90
C ASN A 95 -1.09 -11.19 7.02
N THR A 96 0.15 -10.72 7.14
CA THR A 96 1.06 -11.11 8.22
C THR A 96 0.50 -10.68 9.57
N ILE A 97 0.12 -9.40 9.72
CA ILE A 97 -0.47 -8.93 10.98
C ILE A 97 -1.81 -9.58 11.25
N TYR A 98 -2.70 -9.63 10.25
CA TYR A 98 -4.02 -10.23 10.43
C TYR A 98 -3.94 -11.69 10.87
N GLY A 99 -3.02 -12.47 10.30
CA GLY A 99 -2.77 -13.86 10.67
C GLY A 99 -2.22 -14.01 12.09
N ARG A 100 -1.30 -13.13 12.51
CA ARG A 100 -0.73 -13.12 13.86
C ARG A 100 -1.78 -12.75 14.91
N VAL A 101 -2.55 -11.67 14.69
CA VAL A 101 -3.64 -11.23 15.58
C VAL A 101 -4.76 -12.26 15.66
N SER A 102 -5.17 -12.85 14.53
CA SER A 102 -6.28 -13.82 14.49
C SER A 102 -5.86 -15.25 14.85
N GLY A 103 -4.61 -15.47 15.28
CA GLY A 103 -4.09 -16.79 15.65
C GLY A 103 -4.15 -17.83 14.53
N ASN A 104 -3.97 -17.42 13.27
CA ASN A 104 -4.07 -18.28 12.07
C ASN A 104 -5.39 -19.06 11.88
N LYS A 105 -6.46 -18.70 12.58
CA LYS A 105 -7.74 -19.45 12.55
C LYS A 105 -8.55 -19.26 11.26
N ASN A 106 -8.35 -18.15 10.54
CA ASN A 106 -9.07 -17.82 9.31
C ASN A 106 -8.11 -17.62 8.13
N LYS A 107 -8.20 -18.49 7.10
CA LYS A 107 -7.39 -18.46 5.86
C LYS A 107 -7.83 -17.37 4.87
N THR A 108 -8.53 -16.32 5.32
CA THR A 108 -9.00 -15.24 4.44
C THR A 108 -7.84 -14.32 4.10
N LYS A 109 -7.42 -14.34 2.84
CA LYS A 109 -6.39 -13.43 2.31
C LYS A 109 -7.01 -12.07 2.02
N TYR A 110 -6.42 -11.03 2.58
CA TYR A 110 -6.74 -9.64 2.28
C TYR A 110 -6.12 -9.21 0.95
N PRO A 111 -6.90 -8.59 0.03
CA PRO A 111 -6.39 -8.02 -1.21
C PRO A 111 -5.74 -6.64 -0.96
N GLY A 112 -4.41 -6.58 -0.88
CA GLY A 112 -3.68 -5.38 -0.42
C GLY A 112 -3.51 -4.23 -1.42
N ALA A 113 -3.54 -4.48 -2.74
CA ALA A 113 -3.42 -3.40 -3.74
C ALA A 113 -4.67 -2.50 -3.80
N THR A 114 -5.85 -3.09 -3.59
CA THR A 114 -7.13 -2.35 -3.48
C THR A 114 -7.18 -1.50 -2.20
N MET A 115 -6.46 -1.89 -1.13
CA MET A 115 -6.57 -1.27 0.19
C MET A 115 -5.72 -0.02 0.40
N LEU A 116 -4.65 0.20 -0.36
CA LEU A 116 -3.88 1.46 -0.28
C LEU A 116 -4.65 2.67 -0.84
N GLY A 117 -5.85 2.46 -1.40
CA GLY A 117 -6.65 3.55 -1.95
C GLY A 117 -6.14 4.08 -3.29
N PHE A 118 -5.17 3.42 -3.93
CA PHE A 118 -4.67 3.82 -5.26
C PHE A 118 -5.72 3.76 -6.39
N HIS A 119 -6.90 3.18 -6.13
CA HIS A 119 -8.02 3.17 -7.06
C HIS A 119 -9.09 4.23 -6.71
N ASP A 120 -8.93 4.92 -5.57
CA ASP A 120 -9.90 5.87 -5.06
C ASP A 120 -9.45 7.28 -5.44
N SER A 121 -10.22 7.95 -6.30
CA SER A 121 -9.89 9.27 -6.86
C SER A 121 -9.67 10.35 -5.79
N TYR A 122 -10.28 10.18 -4.61
CA TYR A 122 -10.12 11.08 -3.46
C TYR A 122 -8.70 11.04 -2.85
N MET A 123 -8.01 9.91 -2.94
CA MET A 123 -6.62 9.76 -2.45
C MET A 123 -5.59 10.30 -3.45
N ILE A 124 -6.00 10.48 -4.72
CA ILE A 124 -5.16 10.99 -5.81
C ILE A 124 -5.14 12.53 -5.83
N GLN A 125 -6.17 13.19 -5.27
CA GLN A 125 -6.40 14.63 -5.38
C GLN A 125 -6.03 15.47 -4.13
N GLN A 126 -5.49 14.88 -3.06
CA GLN A 126 -4.98 15.61 -1.89
C GLN A 126 -3.46 15.71 -1.90
#